data_AF-A0A9X4H3I6-F1
#
_entry.id   AF-A0A9X4H3I6-F1
#
_cell.length_a   1.000
_cell.length_b   1.000
_cell.length_c   1.000
_cell.angle_alpha   90.00
_cell.angle_beta   90.00
_cell.angle_gamma   90.00
#
_symmetry.space_group_name_H-M   'P 1'
#
loop_
_entity.id
_entity.type
_entity.pdbx_description
1 polymer ?
#
loop_
_entity_poly.entity_id
_entity_poly.type
_entity_poly.pdbx_seq_one_letter_code
_entity_poly.pdbx_strand_id
1 'polypeptide(L)'
;MSFDESPLGFFPTPYPDEIFYSVLCRYHNRSGNPAFVSTAKTIWGKKISANLYLPQSLGKVALRIPSETGLTAEYFATRNTIYPFLKPFLSKERGLQVLELLKSEAQSGIMAYQLCRFQNRQWKFMTNCFR
;
A
#
# COMPACT_ATOMS: atom_id res chain seq x y z
N MET A 1 -6.59 -23.14 9.50
CA MET A 1 -5.61 -22.89 8.41
C MET A 1 -4.62 -21.88 8.93
N SER A 2 -3.44 -22.35 9.32
CA SER A 2 -2.30 -21.49 9.67
C SER A 2 -1.92 -20.66 8.45
N PHE A 3 -1.60 -19.39 8.66
CA PHE A 3 -1.01 -18.55 7.64
C PHE A 3 0.42 -19.05 7.37
N ASP A 4 0.75 -19.23 6.11
CA ASP A 4 2.11 -19.57 5.69
C ASP A 4 2.96 -18.30 5.59
N GLU A 5 3.87 -18.12 6.55
CA GLU A 5 4.81 -16.99 6.59
C GLU A 5 6.06 -17.23 5.73
N SER A 6 6.09 -18.32 4.96
CA SER A 6 7.22 -18.62 4.08
C SER A 6 7.47 -17.50 3.06
N PRO A 7 8.74 -17.28 2.67
CA PRO A 7 9.09 -16.33 1.62
C PRO A 7 8.30 -16.57 0.33
N LEU A 8 7.95 -15.51 -0.37
CA LEU A 8 7.33 -15.62 -1.69
C LEU A 8 8.38 -16.15 -2.68
N GLY A 9 8.07 -17.23 -3.38
CA GLY A 9 8.96 -17.77 -4.41
C GLY A 9 9.22 -16.79 -5.57
N PHE A 10 8.38 -15.77 -5.72
CA PHE A 10 8.52 -14.71 -6.71
C PHE A 10 7.77 -13.46 -6.24
N PHE A 11 8.32 -12.27 -6.48
CA PHE A 11 7.58 -11.00 -6.40
C PHE A 11 8.07 -10.06 -7.52
N PRO A 12 7.17 -9.42 -8.30
CA PRO A 12 7.59 -8.57 -9.40
C PRO A 12 8.25 -7.29 -8.87
N THR A 13 9.38 -6.92 -9.48
CA THR A 13 9.98 -5.60 -9.27
C THR A 13 9.01 -4.52 -9.78
N PRO A 14 8.64 -3.53 -8.94
CA PRO A 14 7.82 -2.40 -9.36
C PRO A 14 8.51 -1.59 -10.47
N TYR A 15 7.75 -1.16 -11.47
CA TYR A 15 8.26 -0.17 -12.42
C TYR A 15 8.34 1.23 -11.78
N PRO A 16 9.13 2.16 -12.37
CA PRO A 16 9.08 3.56 -11.97
C PRO A 16 7.64 4.08 -12.00
N ASP A 17 7.24 4.79 -10.94
CA ASP A 17 5.92 5.42 -10.79
C ASP A 17 4.71 4.46 -10.84
N GLU A 18 4.94 3.15 -10.68
CA GLU A 18 3.88 2.15 -10.65
C GLU A 18 3.18 2.12 -9.27
N ILE A 19 1.86 2.14 -9.24
CA ILE A 19 1.12 1.97 -7.98
C ILE A 19 1.17 0.51 -7.50
N PHE A 20 1.15 0.30 -6.19
CA PHE A 20 1.25 -1.01 -5.55
C PHE A 20 0.15 -1.98 -6.02
N TYR A 21 -1.05 -1.46 -6.28
CA TYR A 21 -2.14 -2.25 -6.87
C TYR A 21 -1.76 -2.87 -8.22
N SER A 22 -1.10 -2.11 -9.11
CA SER A 22 -0.64 -2.61 -10.41
C SER A 22 0.41 -3.72 -10.25
N VAL A 23 1.33 -3.54 -9.30
CA VAL A 23 2.33 -4.57 -8.94
C VAL A 23 1.65 -5.87 -8.52
N LEU A 24 0.58 -5.78 -7.72
CA LEU A 24 -0.22 -6.94 -7.31
C LEU A 24 -0.96 -7.59 -8.48
N CYS A 25 -1.49 -6.82 -9.43
CA CYS A 25 -2.10 -7.36 -10.65
C CYS A 25 -1.08 -8.12 -11.49
N ARG A 26 0.14 -7.60 -11.64
CA ARG A 26 1.24 -8.30 -12.33
C ARG A 26 1.60 -9.59 -11.62
N TYR A 27 1.68 -9.55 -10.29
CA TYR A 27 1.90 -10.75 -9.49
C TYR A 27 0.77 -11.77 -9.69
N HIS A 28 -0.49 -11.35 -9.63
CA HIS A 28 -1.66 -12.20 -9.83
C HIS A 28 -1.62 -12.92 -11.19
N ASN A 29 -1.37 -12.18 -12.27
CA ASN A 29 -1.30 -12.74 -13.62
C ASN A 29 -0.12 -13.71 -13.77
N ARG A 30 1.06 -13.37 -13.25
CA ARG A 30 2.26 -14.23 -13.36
C ARG A 30 2.21 -15.46 -12.46
N SER A 31 1.51 -15.39 -11.33
CA SER A 31 1.35 -16.52 -10.41
C SER A 31 0.27 -17.52 -10.84
N GLY A 32 -0.50 -17.22 -11.90
CA GLY A 32 -1.56 -18.12 -12.39
C GLY A 32 -2.69 -18.34 -11.39
N ASN A 33 -2.90 -17.40 -10.47
CA ASN A 33 -3.93 -17.52 -9.45
C ASN A 33 -5.32 -17.44 -10.09
N PRO A 34 -6.29 -18.30 -9.71
CA PRO A 34 -7.60 -18.34 -10.38
C PRO A 34 -8.49 -17.15 -10.03
N ALA A 35 -8.22 -16.48 -8.91
CA ALA A 35 -8.95 -15.30 -8.46
C ALA A 35 -8.04 -14.42 -7.61
N PHE A 36 -8.34 -13.12 -7.58
CA PHE A 36 -7.59 -12.17 -6.73
C PHE A 36 -7.68 -12.53 -5.24
N VAL A 37 -8.79 -13.13 -4.80
CA VAL A 37 -8.95 -13.65 -3.43
C VAL A 37 -7.89 -14.70 -3.09
N SER A 38 -7.53 -15.56 -4.07
CA SER A 38 -6.45 -16.54 -3.90
C SER A 38 -5.10 -15.84 -3.75
N THR A 39 -4.82 -14.85 -4.60
CA THR A 39 -3.63 -14.00 -4.48
C THR A 39 -3.55 -13.29 -3.13
N ALA A 40 -4.66 -12.72 -2.65
CA ALA A 40 -4.69 -12.04 -1.37
C ALA A 40 -4.42 -12.99 -0.20
N LYS A 41 -4.97 -14.22 -0.25
CA LYS A 41 -4.64 -15.27 0.73
C LYS A 41 -3.18 -15.68 0.63
N THR A 42 -2.63 -15.81 -0.58
CA THR A 42 -1.22 -16.14 -0.76
C THR A 42 -0.31 -15.07 -0.18
N ILE A 43 -0.61 -13.78 -0.34
CA ILE A 43 0.25 -12.68 0.11
C ILE A 43 0.05 -12.34 1.59
N TRP A 44 -1.19 -12.20 2.04
CA TRP A 44 -1.53 -11.72 3.39
C TRP A 44 -2.14 -12.78 4.32
N GLY A 45 -2.46 -13.97 3.82
CA GLY A 45 -3.08 -15.04 4.61
C GLY A 45 -4.55 -14.89 4.85
N LYS A 46 -5.10 -13.72 4.52
CA LYS A 46 -6.49 -13.36 4.75
C LYS A 46 -7.07 -12.73 3.50
N LYS A 47 -8.40 -12.77 3.39
CA LYS A 47 -9.08 -12.01 2.35
C LYS A 47 -8.90 -10.53 2.66
N ILE A 48 -8.27 -9.82 1.73
CA ILE A 48 -8.10 -8.36 1.80
C ILE A 48 -8.70 -7.78 0.53
N SER A 49 -9.52 -6.72 0.68
CA SER A 49 -9.85 -5.86 -0.45
C SER A 49 -8.62 -5.05 -0.81
N ALA A 50 -8.14 -5.18 -2.05
CA ALA A 50 -7.03 -4.38 -2.53
C ALA A 50 -7.52 -2.95 -2.74
N ASN A 51 -7.12 -2.06 -1.84
CA ASN A 51 -7.34 -0.63 -2.05
C ASN A 51 -6.32 -0.10 -3.07
N LEU A 52 -6.80 0.67 -4.03
CA LEU A 52 -5.99 1.23 -5.12
C LEU A 52 -4.96 2.25 -4.61
N TYR A 53 -5.36 3.09 -3.65
CA TYR A 53 -4.62 4.30 -3.27
C TYR A 53 -3.84 4.13 -1.97
N LEU A 54 -4.46 3.51 -0.96
CA LEU A 54 -3.89 3.30 0.37
C LEU A 54 -3.98 1.82 0.74
N PRO A 55 -3.06 0.99 0.22
CA PRO A 55 -2.98 -0.43 0.56
C PRO A 55 -2.60 -0.59 2.02
N GLN A 56 -3.07 -1.67 2.64
CA GLN A 56 -2.78 -1.98 4.03
C GLN A 56 -1.80 -3.15 4.14
N SER A 57 -1.14 -3.27 5.30
CA SER A 57 -0.29 -4.42 5.62
C SER A 57 0.89 -4.56 4.66
N LEU A 58 1.50 -3.44 4.25
CA LEU A 58 2.73 -3.46 3.42
C LEU A 58 3.89 -4.14 4.16
N GLY A 59 3.94 -4.05 5.49
CA GLY A 59 4.93 -4.73 6.32
C GLY A 59 4.93 -6.24 6.10
N LYS A 60 3.75 -6.87 6.07
CA LYS A 60 3.61 -8.31 5.83
C LYS A 60 4.09 -8.73 4.45
N VAL A 61 3.90 -7.90 3.43
CA VAL A 61 4.36 -8.21 2.08
C VAL A 61 5.89 -8.11 2.03
N ALA A 62 6.45 -7.01 2.55
CA ALA A 62 7.88 -6.76 2.56
C ALA A 62 8.66 -7.84 3.32
N LEU A 63 8.14 -8.34 4.45
CA LEU A 63 8.75 -9.42 5.23
C LEU A 63 8.93 -10.72 4.45
N ARG A 64 8.15 -10.94 3.40
CA ARG A 64 8.17 -12.17 2.61
C ARG A 64 8.94 -12.02 1.30
N ILE A 65 9.45 -10.82 1.03
CA ILE A 65 10.33 -10.54 -0.09
C ILE A 65 11.77 -10.60 0.44
N PRO A 66 12.71 -11.22 -0.29
CA PRO A 66 14.13 -11.20 0.09
C PRO A 66 14.64 -9.76 0.27
N SER A 67 15.36 -9.51 1.37
CA SER A 67 15.81 -8.17 1.75
C SER A 67 16.81 -7.56 0.77
N GLU A 68 17.49 -8.40 -0.02
CA GLU A 68 18.43 -8.04 -1.08
C GLU A 68 17.78 -7.25 -2.21
N THR A 69 16.45 -7.35 -2.37
CA THR A 69 15.70 -6.61 -3.38
C THR A 69 15.53 -5.12 -3.03
N GLY A 70 15.74 -4.73 -1.77
CA GLY A 70 15.47 -3.37 -1.28
C GLY A 70 13.98 -2.99 -1.21
N LEU A 71 13.07 -3.93 -1.44
CA LEU A 71 11.62 -3.71 -1.44
C LEU A 71 11.06 -3.74 -0.01
N THR A 72 11.28 -2.64 0.73
CA THR A 72 10.76 -2.48 2.09
C THR A 72 9.33 -1.94 2.12
N ALA A 73 8.68 -2.04 3.29
CA ALA A 73 7.35 -1.45 3.46
C ALA A 73 7.38 0.08 3.30
N GLU A 74 8.46 0.73 3.74
CA GLU A 74 8.72 2.15 3.52
C GLU A 74 8.88 2.48 2.04
N TYR A 75 9.60 1.64 1.28
CA TYR A 75 9.75 1.80 -0.17
C TYR A 75 8.37 1.80 -0.84
N PHE A 76 7.55 0.78 -0.58
CA PHE A 76 6.21 0.70 -1.16
C PHE A 76 5.34 1.88 -0.76
N ALA A 77 5.32 2.25 0.53
CA ALA A 77 4.53 3.36 1.01
C ALA A 77 4.94 4.68 0.34
N THR A 78 6.24 4.95 0.17
CA THR A 78 6.74 6.24 -0.31
C THR A 78 6.84 6.35 -1.84
N ARG A 79 6.83 5.25 -2.59
CA ARG A 79 6.96 5.29 -4.05
C ARG A 79 5.78 4.69 -4.81
N ASN A 80 5.07 3.74 -4.21
CA ASN A 80 4.02 2.97 -4.88
C ASN A 80 2.63 3.20 -4.27
N THR A 81 2.44 4.26 -3.46
CA THR A 81 1.11 4.65 -2.94
C THR A 81 0.87 6.15 -3.11
N ILE A 82 -0.36 6.58 -2.82
CA ILE A 82 -0.70 8.01 -2.84
C ILE A 82 -0.11 8.80 -1.65
N TYR A 83 0.52 8.13 -0.68
CA TYR A 83 1.05 8.75 0.54
C TYR A 83 1.91 10.00 0.30
N PRO A 84 2.86 10.04 -0.67
CA PRO A 84 3.68 11.23 -0.92
C PRO A 84 2.85 12.45 -1.33
N PHE A 85 1.74 12.23 -2.01
CA PHE A 85 0.81 13.28 -2.43
C PHE A 85 -0.11 13.72 -1.30
N LEU A 86 -0.45 12.82 -0.36
CA LEU A 86 -1.24 13.17 0.83
C LEU A 86 -0.41 13.88 1.90
N LYS A 87 0.86 13.51 2.06
CA LYS A 87 1.75 13.97 3.14
C LYS A 87 1.80 15.51 3.30
N PRO A 88 1.87 16.33 2.23
CA PRO A 88 1.88 17.80 2.36
C PRO A 88 0.59 18.40 2.93
N PHE A 89 -0.54 17.69 2.80
CA PHE A 89 -1.85 18.14 3.28
C PHE A 89 -2.16 17.67 4.71
N LEU A 90 -1.24 16.93 5.33
CA LEU A 90 -1.37 16.40 6.68
C LEU A 90 -0.41 17.12 7.63
N SER A 91 -0.78 17.20 8.91
CA SER A 91 0.20 17.58 9.94
C SER A 91 1.33 16.54 9.99
N LYS A 92 2.51 16.92 10.51
CA LYS A 92 3.66 16.02 10.60
C LYS A 92 3.31 14.73 11.35
N GLU A 93 2.56 14.84 12.44
CA GLU A 93 2.11 13.72 13.26
C GLU A 93 1.16 12.81 12.48
N ARG A 94 0.17 13.40 11.78
CA ARG A 94 -0.78 12.64 10.95
C ARG A 94 -0.09 11.96 9.78
N GLY A 95 0.87 12.61 9.15
CA GLY A 95 1.68 12.02 8.08
C GLY A 95 2.47 10.81 8.55
N LEU A 96 3.03 10.84 9.76
CA LEU A 96 3.70 9.68 10.36
C LEU A 96 2.70 8.59 10.74
N GLN A 97 1.54 8.95 11.29
CA GLN A 97 0.47 8.00 11.60
C GLN A 97 -0.01 7.25 10.35
N VAL A 98 -0.22 7.95 9.23
CA VAL A 98 -0.62 7.30 7.96
C VAL A 98 0.47 6.34 7.48
N LEU A 99 1.74 6.72 7.55
CA LEU A 99 2.85 5.85 7.15
C LEU A 99 2.89 4.56 8.00
N GLU A 100 2.76 4.69 9.31
CA GLU A 100 2.72 3.54 10.22
C GLU A 100 1.49 2.67 9.98
N LEU A 101 0.33 3.29 9.72
CA LEU A 101 -0.89 2.55 9.37
C LEU A 101 -0.71 1.73 8.09
N LEU A 102 -0.12 2.29 7.03
CA LEU A 102 0.15 1.57 5.76
C LEU A 102 1.02 0.33 5.97
N LYS A 103 2.01 0.41 6.87
CA LYS A 103 2.86 -0.73 7.25
C LYS A 103 2.12 -1.76 8.08
N SER A 104 1.29 -1.29 9.01
CA SER A 104 0.56 -2.10 9.98
C SER A 104 -0.58 -2.92 9.37
N GLU A 105 -1.13 -3.83 10.18
CA GLU A 105 -2.34 -4.58 9.82
C GLU A 105 -3.66 -3.88 10.15
N ALA A 106 -3.61 -2.69 10.73
CA ALA A 106 -4.78 -1.98 11.23
C ALA A 106 -5.59 -1.35 10.08
N GLN A 107 -6.61 -2.08 9.61
CA GLN A 107 -7.48 -1.64 8.50
C GLN A 107 -8.32 -0.40 8.86
N SER A 108 -8.75 -0.29 10.13
CA SER A 108 -9.71 0.72 10.58
C SER A 108 -9.17 2.15 10.50
N GLY A 109 -7.87 2.36 10.75
CA GLY A 109 -7.25 3.67 10.72
C GLY A 109 -7.09 4.24 9.31
N ILE A 110 -6.81 3.38 8.32
CA ILE A 110 -6.57 3.81 6.93
C ILE A 110 -7.86 4.29 6.26
N MET A 111 -8.99 3.61 6.52
CA MET A 111 -10.30 3.97 5.94
C MET A 111 -10.70 5.43 6.27
N ALA A 112 -10.30 5.93 7.44
CA ALA A 112 -10.56 7.32 7.86
C ALA A 112 -9.81 8.37 7.02
N TYR A 113 -8.73 7.97 6.34
CA TYR A 113 -7.98 8.82 5.40
C TYR A 113 -8.41 8.61 3.94
N GLN A 114 -9.05 7.47 3.63
CA GLN A 114 -9.58 7.17 2.30
C GLN A 114 -10.84 7.99 1.98
N LEU A 115 -11.72 8.09 2.97
CA LEU A 115 -12.72 9.14 3.00
C LEU A 115 -12.00 10.37 3.52
N CYS A 116 -11.48 11.21 2.64
CA CYS A 116 -11.34 12.60 3.03
C CYS A 116 -12.71 13.05 3.56
N ARG A 117 -12.91 13.05 4.89
CA ARG A 117 -13.81 14.01 5.51
C ARG A 117 -13.18 15.35 5.19
N PHE A 118 -13.48 15.86 4.01
CA PHE A 118 -13.20 17.21 3.54
C PHE A 118 -14.01 18.20 4.40
N GLN A 119 -13.83 18.17 5.72
CA GLN A 119 -14.34 19.17 6.65
C GLN A 119 -13.43 20.40 6.72
N ASN A 120 -12.51 20.57 5.77
CA ASN A 120 -11.88 21.86 5.54
C ASN A 120 -12.62 22.59 4.42
N ARG A 121 -13.45 23.57 4.82
CA ARG A 121 -14.16 24.57 3.99
C ARG A 121 -13.24 25.48 3.15
N GLN A 122 -11.96 25.12 2.95
CA GLN A 122 -10.91 26.01 2.44
C GLN A 122 -10.22 25.45 1.20
N TRP A 123 -10.90 24.67 0.35
CA TRP A 123 -10.39 24.37 -0.99
C TRP A 123 -10.69 25.55 -1.93
N LYS A 124 -10.07 26.70 -1.66
CA LYS A 124 -10.00 27.81 -2.62
C LYS A 124 -8.78 27.56 -3.52
N PHE A 125 -9.01 26.77 -4.57
CA PHE A 125 -8.13 26.58 -5.73
C PHE A 125 -6.72 26.03 -5.48
N MET A 126 -6.36 24.96 -6.19
CA MET A 126 -4.97 24.61 -6.48
C MET A 126 -4.37 25.67 -7.41
N THR A 127 -3.93 26.81 -6.89
CA THR A 127 -3.27 27.85 -7.70
C THR A 127 -1.75 27.74 -7.72
N ASN A 128 -1.13 26.94 -6.85
CA ASN A 128 0.32 26.75 -6.86
C ASN A 128 0.65 25.26 -6.77
N CYS A 129 0.63 24.61 -7.93
CA CYS A 129 1.34 23.36 -8.14
C CYS A 129 2.84 23.62 -7.91
N PHE A 130 3.45 22.82 -7.02
CA PHE A 130 4.88 22.60 -6.79
C PHE A 130 5.84 23.48 -7.63
N ARG A 131 6.50 24.42 -6.95
CA ARG A 131 7.72 25.07 -7.44
C ARG A 131 8.93 24.47 -6.75
#